data_AF-A0A968A4U3-F1
#
_entry.id   AF-A0A968A4U3-F1
#
_cell.length_a   1.000
_cell.length_b   1.000
_cell.length_c   1.000
_cell.angle_alpha   90.00
_cell.angle_beta   90.00
_cell.angle_gamma   90.00
#
_symmetry.space_group_name_H-M   'P 1'
#
loop_
_entity.id
_entity.type
_entity.pdbx_description
1 polymer ?
#
loop_
_entity_poly.entity_id
_entity_poly.type
_entity_poly.pdbx_seq_one_letter_code
_entity_poly.pdbx_strand_id
1 'polypeptide(L)'
;MNVDSDTWTREIVNGRIWFRHGNADFTGAAGVRSPTSDAARFAMAFLNGGELDGTQILSPESVSTMFTEGYIAPKGGQTASLYKGVIHSLGWMIWPDRDRLRIMHPGSVPMGFSATMQLYPQDNLGIVIHGNEWAYGVNFFGTSIMDSIVQLAANMDW
;
A
#
# COMPACT_ATOMS: atom_id res chain seq x y z
N MET A 1 -3.17 21.14 6.18
CA MET A 1 -4.53 21.31 5.65
C MET A 1 -5.43 21.47 6.86
N ASN A 2 -6.04 22.64 7.05
CA ASN A 2 -6.97 22.86 8.17
C ASN A 2 -8.26 22.11 7.82
N VAL A 3 -8.51 21.01 8.51
CA VAL A 3 -9.73 20.23 8.31
C VAL A 3 -10.77 20.86 9.23
N ASP A 4 -11.68 21.64 8.65
CA ASP A 4 -12.81 22.21 9.38
C ASP A 4 -13.72 21.05 9.86
N SER A 5 -13.84 20.92 11.18
CA SER A 5 -14.63 19.84 11.81
C SER A 5 -16.12 19.96 11.50
N ASP A 6 -16.60 21.16 11.19
CA ASP A 6 -18.01 21.42 10.95
C ASP A 6 -18.45 20.87 9.59
N THR A 7 -17.52 20.75 8.64
CA THR A 7 -17.79 20.20 7.30
C THR A 7 -18.11 18.70 7.35
N TRP A 8 -17.50 17.96 8.28
CA TRP A 8 -17.60 16.50 8.35
C TRP A 8 -18.52 16.02 9.47
N THR A 9 -18.89 16.87 10.41
CA THR A 9 -19.79 16.47 11.50
C THR A 9 -21.24 16.40 11.00
N ARG A 10 -21.87 15.22 11.14
CA ARG A 10 -23.31 15.02 10.88
C ARG A 10 -24.12 15.41 12.10
N GLU A 11 -23.77 14.86 13.25
CA GLU A 11 -24.44 15.12 14.54
C GLU A 11 -23.53 14.78 15.72
N ILE A 12 -23.80 15.39 16.88
CA ILE A 12 -23.16 15.03 18.15
C ILE A 12 -24.24 14.48 19.07
N VAL A 13 -24.10 13.22 19.50
CA VAL A 13 -25.08 12.54 20.36
C VAL A 13 -24.34 11.98 21.57
N ASN A 14 -24.71 12.43 22.78
CA ASN A 14 -24.11 11.98 24.05
C ASN A 14 -22.56 12.08 24.06
N GLY A 15 -22.02 13.18 23.52
CA GLY A 15 -20.57 13.40 23.43
C GLY A 15 -19.85 12.58 22.36
N ARG A 16 -20.58 11.83 21.52
CA ARG A 16 -20.02 11.12 20.36
C ARG A 16 -20.29 11.91 19.09
N ILE A 17 -19.25 12.07 18.27
CA ILE A 17 -19.35 12.71 16.95
C ILE A 17 -19.70 11.64 15.91
N TRP A 18 -20.80 11.84 15.21
CA TRP A 18 -21.18 11.08 14.04
C TRP A 18 -20.77 11.88 12.80
N PHE A 19 -19.98 11.29 11.93
CA PHE A 19 -19.51 11.94 10.72
C PHE A 19 -20.53 11.81 9.58
N ARG A 20 -20.58 12.80 8.69
CA ARG A 20 -21.26 12.68 7.39
C ARG A 20 -20.53 11.61 6.59
N HIS A 21 -21.27 10.88 5.75
CA HIS A 21 -20.62 10.02 4.77
C HIS A 21 -19.79 10.91 3.84
N GLY A 22 -18.47 10.83 4.00
CA GLY A 22 -17.54 11.51 3.13
C GLY A 22 -17.29 10.69 1.89
N ASN A 23 -17.92 11.06 0.78
CA ASN A 23 -17.42 10.68 -0.52
C ASN A 23 -16.33 11.69 -0.87
N ALA A 24 -15.07 11.28 -0.75
CA ALA A 24 -14.10 11.90 -1.61
C ALA A 24 -14.27 11.28 -2.99
N ASP A 25 -14.59 12.13 -3.98
CA ASP A 25 -14.70 11.76 -5.39
C ASP A 25 -13.30 11.52 -6.00
N PHE A 26 -12.47 10.78 -5.27
CA PHE A 26 -11.24 10.25 -5.81
C PHE A 26 -11.61 9.15 -6.81
N THR A 27 -11.10 9.25 -8.02
CA THR A 27 -11.29 8.24 -9.06
C THR A 27 -10.02 7.39 -9.16
N GLY A 28 -9.32 7.41 -10.30
CA GLY A 28 -8.25 6.47 -10.62
C GLY A 28 -7.07 6.44 -9.64
N ALA A 29 -6.83 7.51 -8.88
CA ALA A 29 -5.66 7.60 -7.99
C ALA A 29 -5.90 7.15 -6.54
N ALA A 30 -7.13 7.23 -6.02
CA ALA A 30 -7.42 6.97 -4.59
C ALA A 30 -8.87 6.54 -4.29
N GLY A 31 -9.64 6.18 -5.32
CA GLY A 31 -11.08 5.86 -5.18
C GLY A 31 -11.40 4.42 -4.81
N VAL A 32 -10.45 3.50 -4.92
CA VAL A 32 -10.67 2.08 -4.67
C VAL A 32 -10.93 1.85 -3.17
N ARG A 33 -12.02 1.13 -2.86
CA ARG A 33 -12.36 0.69 -1.51
C ARG A 33 -12.53 -0.82 -1.55
N SER A 34 -11.83 -1.52 -0.67
CA SER A 34 -11.75 -2.99 -0.73
C SER A 34 -11.46 -3.57 0.65
N PRO A 35 -12.02 -4.74 1.02
CA PRO A 35 -11.56 -5.46 2.19
C PRO A 35 -10.11 -5.95 1.99
N THR A 36 -9.40 -6.17 3.09
CA THR A 36 -8.00 -6.66 3.04
C THR A 36 -7.89 -8.00 2.32
N SER A 37 -8.92 -8.85 2.37
CA SER A 37 -8.97 -10.13 1.66
C SER A 37 -8.86 -9.99 0.13
N ASP A 38 -9.54 -9.00 -0.43
CA ASP A 38 -9.57 -8.79 -1.89
C ASP A 38 -8.26 -8.16 -2.35
N ALA A 39 -7.72 -7.23 -1.57
CA ALA A 39 -6.38 -6.69 -1.79
C ALA A 39 -5.29 -7.79 -1.68
N ALA A 40 -5.43 -8.75 -0.77
CA ALA A 40 -4.53 -9.90 -0.68
C ALA A 40 -4.65 -10.82 -1.91
N ARG A 41 -5.86 -11.03 -2.44
CA ARG A 41 -6.07 -11.75 -3.71
C ARG A 41 -5.43 -11.03 -4.89
N PHE A 42 -5.49 -9.71 -4.92
CA PHE A 42 -4.79 -8.91 -5.92
C PHE A 42 -3.27 -9.05 -5.79
N ALA A 43 -2.72 -9.02 -4.58
CA ALA A 43 -1.31 -9.31 -4.31
C ALA A 43 -0.90 -10.71 -4.81
N MET A 44 -1.71 -11.73 -4.55
CA MET A 44 -1.47 -13.09 -5.05
C MET A 44 -1.44 -13.13 -6.59
N ALA A 45 -2.32 -12.40 -7.27
CA ALA A 45 -2.30 -12.33 -8.72
C ALA A 45 -0.95 -11.84 -9.25
N PHE A 46 -0.38 -10.78 -8.65
CA PHE A 46 0.95 -10.30 -9.05
C PHE A 46 2.07 -11.31 -8.76
N LEU A 47 2.04 -11.96 -7.59
CA LEU A 47 3.04 -12.97 -7.23
C LEU A 47 2.98 -14.19 -8.16
N ASN A 48 1.80 -14.52 -8.68
CA ASN A 48 1.57 -15.60 -9.63
C ASN A 48 1.66 -15.14 -11.10
N GLY A 49 2.36 -14.05 -11.40
CA GLY A 49 2.55 -13.60 -12.79
C GLY A 49 1.26 -13.18 -13.50
N GLY A 50 0.23 -12.80 -12.75
CA GLY A 50 -1.05 -12.31 -13.22
C GLY A 50 -2.21 -13.30 -13.14
N GLU A 51 -1.99 -14.50 -12.60
CA GLU A 51 -3.02 -15.53 -12.44
C GLU A 51 -3.67 -15.48 -11.05
N LEU A 52 -5.00 -15.57 -11.01
CA LEU A 52 -5.77 -15.75 -9.79
C LEU A 52 -6.78 -16.89 -9.97
N ASP A 53 -6.73 -17.90 -9.10
CA ASP A 53 -7.64 -19.05 -9.09
C ASP A 53 -7.74 -19.76 -10.47
N GLY A 54 -6.61 -19.97 -11.16
CA GLY A 54 -6.58 -20.61 -12.48
C GLY A 54 -7.01 -19.71 -13.64
N THR A 55 -7.28 -18.42 -13.38
CA THR A 55 -7.68 -17.44 -14.41
C THR A 55 -6.62 -16.35 -14.56
N GLN A 56 -6.14 -16.14 -15.79
CA GLN A 56 -5.23 -15.05 -16.12
C GLN A 56 -5.99 -13.71 -16.11
N ILE A 57 -5.73 -12.85 -15.12
CA ILE A 57 -6.38 -11.53 -15.00
C ILE A 57 -5.46 -10.35 -15.36
N LEU A 58 -4.14 -10.57 -15.35
CA LEU A 58 -3.11 -9.67 -15.87
C LEU A 58 -2.19 -10.48 -16.77
N SER A 59 -1.63 -9.93 -17.86
CA SER A 59 -0.66 -10.71 -18.65
C SER A 59 0.68 -10.78 -17.89
N PRO A 60 1.45 -11.87 -18.02
CA PRO A 60 2.79 -11.97 -17.41
C PRO A 60 3.71 -10.81 -17.82
N GLU A 61 3.61 -10.38 -19.08
CA GLU A 61 4.35 -9.23 -19.60
C GLU A 61 3.96 -7.95 -18.88
N SER A 62 2.65 -7.72 -18.66
CA SER A 62 2.17 -6.54 -17.94
C SER A 62 2.67 -6.51 -16.49
N VAL A 63 2.68 -7.66 -15.80
CA VAL A 63 3.24 -7.77 -14.45
C VAL A 63 4.73 -7.46 -14.44
N SER A 64 5.48 -8.02 -15.40
CA SER A 64 6.90 -7.74 -15.56
C SER A 64 7.16 -6.25 -15.79
N THR A 65 6.47 -5.61 -16.74
CA THR A 65 6.58 -4.17 -17.01
C THR A 65 6.26 -3.35 -15.76
N MET A 66 5.20 -3.69 -15.01
CA MET A 66 4.85 -3.00 -13.78
C MET A 66 5.89 -3.12 -12.68
N PHE A 67 6.73 -4.16 -12.70
CA PHE A 67 7.80 -4.39 -11.72
C PHE A 67 9.18 -3.94 -12.16
N THR A 68 9.42 -3.65 -13.45
CA THR A 68 10.77 -3.34 -13.94
C THR A 68 10.91 -1.98 -14.61
N GLU A 69 9.82 -1.44 -15.17
CA GLU A 69 9.84 -0.15 -15.85
C GLU A 69 9.59 1.00 -14.88
N GLY A 70 10.67 1.45 -14.23
CA GLY A 70 10.61 2.57 -13.31
C GLY A 70 11.68 3.63 -13.49
N TYR A 71 11.43 4.80 -12.94
CA TYR A 71 12.38 5.91 -12.88
C TYR A 71 12.76 6.21 -11.42
N ILE A 72 13.96 6.73 -11.23
CA ILE A 72 14.43 7.20 -9.92
C ILE A 72 14.03 8.67 -9.79
N ALA A 73 13.29 9.00 -8.72
CA ALA A 73 12.88 10.38 -8.48
C ALA A 73 14.10 11.31 -8.31
N PRO A 74 14.10 12.52 -8.93
CA PRO A 74 15.19 13.47 -8.77
C PRO A 74 15.41 13.87 -7.30
N LYS A 75 16.68 14.05 -6.91
CA LYS A 75 17.02 14.55 -5.57
C LYS A 75 16.44 15.95 -5.36
N GLY A 76 15.63 16.16 -4.31
CA GLY A 76 15.22 17.49 -3.85
C GLY A 76 13.72 17.74 -3.66
N GLY A 77 12.84 16.82 -4.08
CA GLY A 77 11.41 16.90 -3.76
C GLY A 77 11.09 16.60 -2.30
N GLN A 78 9.92 17.02 -1.80
CA GLN A 78 9.44 16.73 -0.44
C GLN A 78 9.33 15.21 -0.16
N THR A 79 9.23 14.40 -1.22
CA THR A 79 9.27 12.93 -1.22
C THR A 79 10.70 12.34 -1.36
N ALA A 80 11.68 13.11 -1.83
CA ALA A 80 13.02 12.61 -2.13
C ALA A 80 13.85 12.25 -0.88
N SER A 81 13.53 12.78 0.31
CA SER A 81 14.18 12.38 1.57
C SER A 81 13.58 11.11 2.18
N LEU A 82 12.28 10.87 1.98
CA LEU A 82 11.55 9.69 2.49
C LEU A 82 11.75 8.44 1.62
N TYR A 83 12.03 8.63 0.33
CA TYR A 83 12.10 7.55 -0.66
C TYR A 83 13.47 7.51 -1.38
N LYS A 84 14.55 7.83 -0.66
CA LYS A 84 15.90 7.84 -1.23
C LYS A 84 16.33 6.44 -1.68
N GLY A 85 16.60 6.26 -2.97
CA GLY A 85 16.98 4.97 -3.55
C GLY A 85 15.81 4.09 -4.00
N VAL A 86 14.58 4.58 -3.89
CA VAL A 86 13.37 3.90 -4.34
C VAL A 86 13.16 4.16 -5.83
N ILE A 87 12.88 3.09 -6.57
CA ILE A 87 12.51 3.16 -7.99
C ILE A 87 10.99 3.24 -8.05
N HIS A 88 10.44 4.28 -8.69
CA HIS A 88 9.01 4.37 -8.97
C HIS A 88 8.72 3.71 -10.30
N SER A 89 8.18 2.51 -10.25
CA SER A 89 7.70 1.75 -11.40
C SER A 89 6.24 2.08 -11.69
N LEU A 90 5.64 1.41 -12.68
CA LEU A 90 4.24 1.60 -13.03
C LEU A 90 3.31 1.11 -11.91
N GLY A 91 2.88 2.02 -11.06
CA GLY A 91 1.97 1.74 -9.94
C GLY A 91 2.64 1.03 -8.76
N TRP A 92 3.97 1.05 -8.67
CA TRP A 92 4.73 0.41 -7.58
C TRP A 92 5.97 1.21 -7.20
N MET A 93 6.35 1.10 -5.94
CA MET A 93 7.62 1.57 -5.42
C MET A 93 8.51 0.36 -5.12
N ILE A 94 9.72 0.34 -5.68
CA ILE A 94 10.65 -0.77 -5.54
C ILE A 94 11.80 -0.31 -4.65
N TRP A 95 12.02 -1.05 -3.57
CA TRP A 95 13.21 -0.94 -2.75
C TRP A 95 14.18 -2.04 -3.16
N PRO A 96 15.28 -1.69 -3.84
CA PRO A 96 16.38 -2.61 -4.09
C PRO A 96 17.19 -2.78 -2.79
N ASP A 97 16.58 -3.38 -1.77
CA ASP A 97 17.32 -3.89 -0.62
C ASP A 97 18.14 -5.09 -1.14
N ARG A 98 19.45 -5.07 -0.87
CA ARG A 98 20.40 -6.02 -1.50
C ARG A 98 20.13 -7.48 -1.14
N ASP A 99 19.40 -7.72 -0.06
CA ASP A 99 19.19 -9.06 0.49
C ASP A 99 17.80 -9.63 0.17
N ARG A 100 16.79 -8.77 -0.07
CA ARG A 100 15.43 -9.13 -0.51
C ARG A 100 14.79 -8.03 -1.32
N LEU A 101 14.27 -8.37 -2.50
CA LEU A 101 13.51 -7.42 -3.32
C LEU A 101 12.17 -7.11 -2.65
N ARG A 102 11.93 -5.83 -2.33
CA ARG A 102 10.64 -5.34 -1.83
C ARG A 102 9.95 -4.48 -2.87
N ILE A 103 8.72 -4.84 -3.21
CA ILE A 103 7.83 -4.06 -4.08
C ILE A 103 6.63 -3.61 -3.24
N MET A 104 6.37 -2.32 -3.16
CA MET A 104 5.37 -1.76 -2.24
C MET A 104 4.50 -0.71 -2.93
N HIS A 105 3.24 -0.60 -2.51
CA HIS A 105 2.40 0.55 -2.80
C HIS A 105 1.75 1.09 -1.51
N PRO A 106 2.13 2.29 -1.05
CA PRO A 106 1.47 2.95 0.07
C PRO A 106 0.19 3.66 -0.40
N GLY A 107 -0.73 3.88 0.52
CA GLY A 107 -2.02 4.49 0.28
C GLY A 107 -2.47 5.26 1.50
N SER A 108 -2.99 6.47 1.28
CA SER A 108 -3.66 7.23 2.33
C SER A 108 -4.61 8.23 1.73
N VAL A 109 -5.78 8.37 2.35
CA VAL A 109 -6.72 9.46 2.05
C VAL A 109 -6.88 10.38 3.27
N PRO A 110 -7.11 11.69 3.08
CA PRO A 110 -7.27 12.64 4.18
C PRO A 110 -8.38 12.31 5.17
N MET A 111 -9.32 11.42 4.83
CA MET A 111 -10.40 10.96 5.72
C MET A 111 -9.97 9.94 6.78
N GLY A 112 -8.66 9.77 7.02
CA GLY A 112 -8.16 8.90 8.08
C GLY A 112 -8.20 7.41 7.72
N PHE A 113 -7.98 7.08 6.44
CA PHE A 113 -7.74 5.71 6.01
C PHE A 113 -6.38 5.60 5.37
N SER A 114 -5.70 4.50 5.67
CA SER A 114 -4.39 4.16 5.13
C SER A 114 -4.33 2.70 4.74
N ALA A 115 -3.56 2.41 3.71
CA ALA A 115 -3.36 1.06 3.20
C ALA A 115 -1.91 0.91 2.76
N THR A 116 -1.32 -0.25 3.01
CA THR A 116 -0.03 -0.64 2.44
C THR A 116 -0.17 -2.04 1.87
N MET A 117 0.33 -2.22 0.66
CA MET A 117 0.54 -3.53 0.04
C MET A 117 2.03 -3.70 -0.23
N GLN A 118 2.60 -4.80 0.24
CA GLN A 118 4.02 -5.11 0.11
C GLN A 118 4.20 -6.54 -0.38
N LEU A 119 5.04 -6.71 -1.39
CA LEU A 119 5.32 -7.98 -2.06
C LEU A 119 6.81 -8.31 -1.97
N TYR A 120 7.08 -9.59 -1.75
CA TYR A 120 8.40 -10.21 -1.83
C TYR A 120 8.33 -11.37 -2.82
N PRO A 121 8.51 -11.10 -4.13
CA PRO A 121 8.32 -12.13 -5.17
C PRO A 121 9.22 -13.35 -5.00
N GLN A 122 10.44 -13.15 -4.50
CA GLN A 122 11.42 -14.21 -4.26
C GLN A 122 10.96 -15.21 -3.19
N ASP A 123 10.13 -14.75 -2.26
CA ASP A 123 9.59 -15.54 -1.15
C ASP A 123 8.15 -16.02 -1.42
N ASN A 124 7.59 -15.68 -2.58
CA ASN A 124 6.16 -15.84 -2.89
C ASN A 124 5.24 -15.31 -1.77
N LEU A 125 5.60 -14.15 -1.21
CA LEU A 125 4.94 -13.57 -0.04
C LEU A 125 4.36 -12.19 -0.35
N GLY A 126 3.13 -11.96 0.07
CA GLY A 126 2.46 -10.66 0.01
C GLY A 126 1.83 -10.33 1.36
N ILE A 127 2.01 -9.09 1.81
CA ILE A 127 1.42 -8.58 3.06
C ILE A 127 0.61 -7.33 2.74
N VAL A 128 -0.63 -7.29 3.22
CA VAL A 128 -1.52 -6.14 3.08
C VAL A 128 -2.00 -5.71 4.46
N ILE A 129 -1.88 -4.41 4.75
CA ILE A 129 -2.42 -3.81 5.97
C ILE A 129 -3.33 -2.66 5.56
N HIS A 130 -4.56 -2.66 6.10
CA HIS A 130 -5.45 -1.52 6.08
C HIS A 130 -5.60 -0.98 7.50
N GLY A 131 -5.67 0.35 7.63
CA GLY A 131 -5.90 1.04 8.89
C GLY A 131 -6.91 2.16 8.72
N ASN A 132 -7.76 2.33 9.72
CA ASN A 132 -8.67 3.46 9.88
C ASN A 132 -8.01 4.54 10.77
N GLU A 133 -6.76 4.83 10.46
CA GLU A 133 -5.95 5.83 11.13
C GLU A 133 -5.26 6.74 10.12
N TRP A 134 -4.62 7.79 10.61
CA TRP A 134 -3.84 8.69 9.76
C TRP A 134 -2.63 7.95 9.17
N ALA A 135 -2.23 8.36 7.96
CA ALA A 135 -1.22 7.71 7.11
C ALA A 135 0.08 7.26 7.79
N TYR A 136 0.47 7.90 8.89
CA TYR A 136 1.72 7.62 9.59
C TYR A 136 1.78 6.22 10.20
N GLY A 137 0.68 5.70 10.74
CA GLY A 137 0.67 4.39 11.40
C GLY A 137 0.98 3.25 10.42
N VAL A 138 0.11 3.05 9.43
CA VAL A 138 0.25 1.97 8.45
C VAL A 138 1.47 2.15 7.51
N ASN A 139 1.76 3.35 7.02
CA ASN A 139 2.81 3.49 6.01
C ASN A 139 4.23 3.56 6.61
N PHE A 140 4.41 4.17 7.79
CA PHE A 140 5.74 4.27 8.41
C PHE A 140 6.03 3.14 9.41
N PHE A 141 5.09 2.82 10.30
CA PHE A 141 5.28 1.74 11.28
C PHE A 141 4.83 0.38 10.72
N GLY A 142 3.81 0.34 9.87
CA GLY A 142 3.38 -0.92 9.25
C GLY A 142 4.50 -1.57 8.44
N THR A 143 5.26 -0.80 7.66
CA THR A 143 6.41 -1.31 6.89
C THR A 143 7.48 -1.93 7.78
N SER A 144 7.84 -1.31 8.91
CA SER A 144 8.84 -1.87 9.83
C SER A 144 8.32 -3.09 10.60
N ILE A 145 7.02 -3.14 10.91
CA ILE A 145 6.37 -4.32 11.46
C ILE A 145 6.39 -5.47 10.44
N MET A 146 6.06 -5.20 9.17
CA MET A 146 6.11 -6.20 8.09
C MET A 146 7.51 -6.78 7.94
N ASP A 147 8.54 -5.93 7.86
CA ASP A 147 9.93 -6.37 7.75
C ASP A 147 10.35 -7.19 8.98
N SER A 148 9.92 -6.79 10.19
CA SER A 148 10.20 -7.53 11.42
C SER A 148 9.54 -8.91 11.42
N ILE A 149 8.29 -9.01 10.96
CA ILE A 149 7.58 -10.29 10.83
C ILE A 149 8.32 -11.21 9.87
N VAL A 150 8.75 -10.69 8.71
CA VAL A 150 9.47 -11.47 7.71
C VAL A 150 10.84 -11.93 8.25
N GLN A 151 11.58 -11.07 8.95
CA GLN A 151 12.83 -11.43 9.60
C GLN A 151 12.65 -12.47 10.70
N LEU A 152 11.62 -12.34 11.54
CA LEU A 152 11.27 -13.33 12.55
C LEU A 152 10.96 -14.68 11.92
N ALA A 153 10.08 -14.71 10.91
CA ALA A 153 9.71 -15.94 10.21
C ALA A 153 10.91 -16.63 9.53
N ALA A 154 11.84 -15.86 8.95
CA ALA A 154 13.05 -16.41 8.34
C ALA A 154 14.04 -17.02 9.35
N ASN A 155 13.96 -16.64 10.62
CA ASN A 155 14.82 -17.13 11.70
C ASN A 155 14.13 -18.21 12.56
N MET A 156 12.90 -18.60 12.24
CA MET A 156 12.20 -19.70 12.89
C MET A 156 12.51 -21.00 12.16
N ASP A 157 13.27 -21.87 12.81
CA ASP A 157 13.39 -23.27 12.42
C ASP A 157 12.04 -23.97 12.64
N TRP A 158 11.43 -24.47 11.57
CA TRP A 158 10.22 -25.31 11.60
C TRP A 158 10.57 -26.78 11.32
#